data_AF-A0A0M0JP32-F1
#
_entry.id   AF-A0A0M0JP32-F1
#
_cell.length_a   1.000
_cell.length_b   1.000
_cell.length_c   1.000
_cell.angle_alpha   90.00
_cell.angle_beta   90.00
_cell.angle_gamma   90.00
#
_symmetry.space_group_name_H-M   'P 1'
#
loop_
_entity.id
_entity.type
_entity.pdbx_description
1 polymer ?
#
loop_
_entity_poly.entity_id
_entity_poly.type
_entity_poly.pdbx_seq_one_letter_code
_entity_poly.pdbx_strand_id
1 'polypeptide(L)'
;MRERGRPAVGNDDEDEDEKPERGRASEPMWSGPLATLPDLERIRLSRGVLEKWLLEPFFAALVPGCFVRIGLQIPGQRADGGTSTLYRAAEVVEVKDMADAAHGSYSFAGKQTRKYLYLEFGCQRSWYPMASISNGAFEELELLSWHMVREVAKLPMVTVAQIQDRRAAIQSAENYHYSEAEITRKVQQELSQKAQPMLTTRQKLLAQHGGGSSGGAAPSDLVAKPHKFQRNVFGQAIIEHS
;
A
#
# COMPACT_ATOMS: atom_id res chain seq x y z
N MET A 1 90.37 30.27 25.33
CA MET A 1 90.36 30.64 23.89
C MET A 1 90.21 29.36 23.09
N ARG A 2 89.09 29.16 22.36
CA ARG A 2 88.74 27.99 21.50
C ARG A 2 88.53 26.65 22.28
N GLU A 3 87.41 25.92 22.15
CA GLU A 3 86.82 25.17 21.01
C GLU A 3 87.65 23.92 20.59
N ARG A 4 87.11 22.73 20.22
CA ARG A 4 85.73 22.30 19.86
C ARG A 4 85.57 20.74 19.82
N GLY A 5 84.34 20.20 19.92
CA GLY A 5 83.88 18.87 19.42
C GLY A 5 83.42 17.84 20.50
N ARG A 6 82.13 17.44 20.66
CA ARG A 6 81.11 16.70 19.83
C ARG A 6 81.13 15.15 20.05
N PRO A 7 80.02 14.38 19.86
CA PRO A 7 78.56 14.69 19.71
C PRO A 7 77.55 13.69 20.41
N ALA A 8 76.23 13.91 20.23
CA ALA A 8 75.06 13.00 20.47
C ALA A 8 74.77 12.59 21.94
N VAL A 9 73.57 12.28 22.45
CA VAL A 9 72.20 11.90 21.98
C VAL A 9 71.18 12.61 22.94
N GLY A 10 69.86 12.81 22.74
CA GLY A 10 68.87 12.50 21.68
C GLY A 10 67.58 11.83 22.25
N ASN A 11 66.40 12.14 21.69
CA ASN A 11 65.05 11.54 21.97
C ASN A 11 64.46 11.73 23.40
N ASP A 12 63.15 11.66 23.66
CA ASP A 12 61.96 11.39 22.79
C ASP A 12 60.70 12.17 23.27
N ASP A 13 59.71 12.27 22.39
CA ASP A 13 58.34 12.77 22.66
C ASP A 13 57.43 11.65 23.23
N GLU A 14 56.75 11.87 24.37
CA GLU A 14 55.60 11.07 24.86
C GLU A 14 54.78 11.94 25.84
N ASP A 15 53.44 11.99 25.88
CA ASP A 15 52.38 11.70 24.91
C ASP A 15 51.13 12.48 25.39
N GLU A 16 50.40 13.19 24.52
CA GLU A 16 49.08 13.72 24.89
C GLU A 16 48.03 12.61 24.76
N ASP A 17 47.47 12.17 25.89
CA ASP A 17 46.39 11.18 26.00
C ASP A 17 45.07 11.66 25.32
N GLU A 18 45.04 11.71 23.98
CA GLU A 18 43.80 11.77 23.22
C GLU A 18 43.01 10.47 23.45
N LYS A 19 42.17 10.46 24.48
CA LYS A 19 41.22 9.39 24.72
C LYS A 19 40.38 9.16 23.45
N PRO A 20 40.38 7.95 22.88
CA PRO A 20 39.57 7.69 21.70
C PRO A 20 38.10 7.87 22.04
N GLU A 21 37.44 8.80 21.34
CA GLU A 21 35.99 8.98 21.28
C GLU A 21 35.35 7.61 21.00
N ARG A 22 34.91 6.93 22.06
CA ARG A 22 34.36 5.59 22.00
C ARG A 22 33.02 5.67 21.29
N GLY A 23 33.05 5.47 19.98
CA GLY A 23 31.99 5.79 19.03
C GLY A 23 30.60 5.63 19.64
N ARG A 24 29.96 6.77 19.93
CA ARG A 24 28.60 6.82 20.45
C ARG A 24 27.71 6.03 19.50
N ALA A 25 27.24 4.86 19.94
CA ALA A 25 26.25 4.09 19.19
C ALA A 25 25.10 5.05 18.90
N SER A 26 24.90 5.35 17.61
CA SER A 26 23.96 6.37 17.18
C SER A 26 22.59 6.02 17.75
N GLU A 27 22.02 6.93 18.54
CA GLU A 27 20.72 6.69 19.16
C GLU A 27 19.71 6.29 18.09
N PRO A 28 18.93 5.22 18.33
CA PRO A 28 18.08 4.66 17.31
C PRO A 28 17.04 5.71 16.90
N MET A 29 16.88 5.97 15.60
CA MET A 29 16.15 7.11 14.99
C MET A 29 14.63 7.16 15.28
N TRP A 30 14.15 6.31 16.18
CA TRP A 30 12.76 6.01 16.52
C TRP A 30 12.63 5.87 18.04
N SER A 31 11.69 6.61 18.63
CA SER A 31 11.41 6.60 20.07
C SER A 31 10.19 5.74 20.37
N GLY A 32 10.39 4.46 20.69
CA GLY A 32 9.32 3.59 21.18
C GLY A 32 9.47 2.12 20.78
N PRO A 33 8.54 1.26 21.22
CA PRO A 33 8.50 -0.14 20.80
C PRO A 33 8.15 -0.25 19.31
N LEU A 34 8.77 -1.23 18.66
CA LEU A 34 8.62 -1.50 17.24
C LEU A 34 7.28 -2.20 16.97
N ALA A 35 6.65 -1.92 15.84
CA ALA A 35 5.41 -2.59 15.45
C ALA A 35 5.67 -4.07 15.12
N THR A 36 4.84 -4.95 15.69
CA THR A 36 4.88 -6.40 15.43
C THR A 36 4.02 -6.81 14.22
N LEU A 37 4.10 -8.08 13.77
CA LEU A 37 3.23 -8.58 12.70
C LEU A 37 1.72 -8.42 13.02
N PRO A 38 1.24 -8.76 14.25
CA PRO A 38 -0.12 -8.42 14.68
C PRO A 38 -0.46 -6.92 14.70
N ASP A 39 0.53 -6.04 14.83
CA ASP A 39 0.31 -4.58 14.77
C ASP A 39 0.14 -4.10 13.33
N LEU A 40 1.00 -4.51 12.40
CA LEU A 40 0.85 -4.18 10.98
C LEU A 40 -0.47 -4.71 10.41
N GLU A 41 -0.91 -5.91 10.80
CA GLU A 41 -2.20 -6.47 10.39
C GLU A 41 -3.39 -5.56 10.74
N ARG A 42 -3.33 -4.81 11.86
CA ARG A 42 -4.41 -3.88 12.28
C ARG A 42 -4.58 -2.69 11.36
N ILE A 43 -3.59 -2.39 10.52
CA ILE A 43 -3.62 -1.32 9.52
C ILE A 43 -3.38 -1.84 8.09
N ARG A 44 -3.48 -3.17 7.89
CA ARG A 44 -3.39 -3.77 6.56
C ARG A 44 -4.68 -3.53 5.79
N LEU A 45 -4.56 -2.94 4.61
CA LEU A 45 -5.65 -2.86 3.65
C LEU A 45 -5.58 -4.09 2.74
N SER A 46 -6.51 -5.01 2.94
CA SER A 46 -6.73 -6.09 1.99
C SER A 46 -7.28 -5.52 0.67
N ARG A 47 -7.13 -6.26 -0.42
CA ARG A 47 -7.77 -5.90 -1.68
C ARG A 47 -9.28 -5.66 -1.53
N GLY A 48 -9.99 -6.49 -0.76
CA GLY A 48 -11.42 -6.28 -0.48
C GLY A 48 -11.76 -4.95 0.21
N VAL A 49 -10.86 -4.43 1.06
CA VAL A 49 -11.02 -3.09 1.67
C VAL A 49 -10.82 -2.00 0.61
N LEU A 50 -9.81 -2.12 -0.25
CA LEU A 50 -9.58 -1.18 -1.36
C LEU A 50 -10.75 -1.20 -2.37
N GLU A 51 -11.34 -2.36 -2.64
CA GLU A 51 -12.52 -2.52 -3.49
C GLU A 51 -13.76 -1.83 -2.89
N LYS A 52 -13.96 -1.95 -1.56
CA LYS A 52 -15.01 -1.25 -0.81
C LYS A 52 -14.80 0.27 -0.84
N TRP A 53 -13.57 0.75 -0.62
CA TRP A 53 -13.26 2.17 -0.49
C TRP A 53 -12.99 2.90 -1.81
N LEU A 54 -12.96 2.20 -2.95
CA LEU A 54 -12.58 2.73 -4.28
C LEU A 54 -13.21 4.08 -4.68
N LEU A 55 -14.45 4.34 -4.26
CA LEU A 55 -15.23 5.54 -4.57
C LEU A 55 -15.46 6.45 -3.35
N GLU A 56 -14.90 6.10 -2.20
CA GLU A 56 -15.15 6.85 -0.98
C GLU A 56 -14.37 8.18 -0.98
N PRO A 57 -14.99 9.29 -0.57
CA PRO A 57 -14.35 10.62 -0.61
C PRO A 57 -13.10 10.69 0.27
N PHE A 58 -13.11 10.00 1.41
CA PHE A 58 -11.97 9.91 2.33
C PHE A 58 -10.82 9.02 1.84
N PHE A 59 -11.01 8.21 0.78
CA PHE A 59 -10.07 7.14 0.40
C PHE A 59 -8.63 7.63 0.20
N ALA A 60 -8.45 8.72 -0.56
CA ALA A 60 -7.11 9.23 -0.86
C ALA A 60 -6.39 9.84 0.35
N ALA A 61 -7.13 10.27 1.39
CA ALA A 61 -6.57 10.79 2.64
C ALA A 61 -6.35 9.68 3.69
N LEU A 62 -7.23 8.68 3.72
CA LEU A 62 -7.25 7.59 4.72
C LEU A 62 -6.35 6.40 4.39
N VAL A 63 -5.79 6.33 3.18
CA VAL A 63 -4.91 5.22 2.76
C VAL A 63 -3.41 5.50 2.98
N PRO A 64 -2.86 6.70 2.73
CA PRO A 64 -1.43 7.02 2.96
C PRO A 64 -0.95 6.87 4.41
N GLY A 65 -0.09 5.89 4.69
CA GLY A 65 0.36 5.46 6.02
C GLY A 65 -0.25 4.13 6.50
N CYS A 66 -1.16 3.52 5.73
CA CYS A 66 -1.57 2.13 5.90
C CYS A 66 -0.58 1.18 5.20
N PHE A 67 -0.66 -0.12 5.51
CA PHE A 67 0.16 -1.15 4.87
C PHE A 67 -0.66 -2.01 3.91
N VAL A 68 -0.02 -2.57 2.88
CA VAL A 68 -0.62 -3.51 1.92
C VAL A 68 0.31 -4.69 1.64
N ARG A 69 -0.28 -5.86 1.36
CA ARG A 69 0.46 -7.05 0.88
C ARG A 69 0.48 -7.03 -0.65
N ILE A 70 1.57 -6.53 -1.24
CA ILE A 70 1.75 -6.41 -2.70
C ILE A 70 2.27 -7.73 -3.27
N GLY A 71 1.64 -8.25 -4.32
CA GLY A 71 2.15 -9.38 -5.11
C GLY A 71 2.99 -8.91 -6.29
N LEU A 72 4.28 -9.25 -6.28
CA LEU A 72 5.23 -8.96 -7.36
C LEU A 72 5.42 -10.20 -8.23
N GLN A 73 5.07 -10.09 -9.51
CA GLN A 73 5.29 -11.16 -10.49
C GLN A 73 6.77 -11.26 -10.87
N ILE A 74 7.37 -12.44 -10.68
CA ILE A 74 8.77 -12.73 -11.01
C ILE A 74 8.81 -13.82 -12.10
N PRO A 75 9.09 -13.46 -13.37
CA PRO A 75 9.23 -14.42 -14.45
C PRO A 75 10.38 -15.41 -14.22
N GLY A 76 10.25 -16.63 -14.75
CA GLY A 76 11.34 -17.61 -14.79
C GLY A 76 11.77 -18.22 -13.45
N GLN A 77 11.08 -17.91 -12.35
CA GLN A 77 11.41 -18.45 -11.01
C GLN A 77 10.66 -19.72 -10.61
N ARG A 78 9.66 -20.16 -11.38
CA ARG A 78 9.07 -21.48 -11.17
C ARG A 78 9.92 -22.56 -11.86
N ALA A 79 9.90 -23.77 -11.31
CA ALA A 79 10.60 -24.93 -11.89
C ALA A 79 10.10 -25.31 -13.31
N ASP A 80 8.90 -24.88 -13.69
CA ASP A 80 8.33 -25.02 -15.04
C ASP A 80 8.69 -23.84 -15.99
N GLY A 81 9.58 -22.94 -15.56
CA GLY A 81 9.92 -21.70 -16.27
C GLY A 81 8.87 -20.58 -16.16
N GLY A 82 7.75 -20.84 -15.46
CA GLY A 82 6.67 -19.88 -15.30
C GLY A 82 6.96 -18.74 -14.31
N THR A 83 6.02 -17.81 -14.24
CA THR A 83 6.04 -16.66 -13.34
C THR A 83 5.62 -17.06 -11.92
N SER A 84 6.49 -16.81 -10.92
CA SER A 84 6.12 -16.89 -9.50
C SER A 84 5.57 -15.54 -9.01
N THR A 85 4.94 -15.53 -7.83
CA THR A 85 4.55 -14.28 -7.15
C THR A 85 5.30 -14.19 -5.84
N LEU A 86 6.17 -13.19 -5.71
CA LEU A 86 6.80 -12.82 -4.45
C LEU A 86 5.93 -11.77 -3.76
N TYR A 87 5.49 -12.04 -2.54
CA TYR A 87 4.75 -11.07 -1.76
C TYR A 87 5.67 -10.23 -0.87
N ARG A 88 5.27 -8.99 -0.60
CA ARG A 88 5.95 -8.08 0.34
C ARG A 88 4.92 -7.27 1.14
N ALA A 89 5.26 -6.94 2.38
CA ALA A 89 4.62 -5.84 3.09
C ALA A 89 5.16 -4.50 2.56
N ALA A 90 4.29 -3.59 2.18
CA ALA A 90 4.65 -2.26 1.69
C ALA A 90 3.78 -1.17 2.34
N GLU A 91 4.38 -0.03 2.63
CA GLU A 91 3.68 1.16 3.14
C GLU A 91 3.06 1.91 1.96
N VAL A 92 1.80 2.35 2.07
CA VAL A 92 1.18 3.19 1.04
C VAL A 92 1.56 4.65 1.31
N VAL A 93 2.22 5.30 0.35
CA VAL A 93 2.66 6.69 0.46
C VAL A 93 1.65 7.66 -0.15
N GLU A 94 0.98 7.28 -1.24
CA GLU A 94 0.01 8.13 -1.95
C GLU A 94 -1.05 7.28 -2.66
N VAL A 95 -2.24 7.86 -2.89
CA VAL A 95 -3.25 7.33 -3.81
C VAL A 95 -3.58 8.39 -4.86
N LYS A 96 -3.43 8.05 -6.14
CA LYS A 96 -3.59 9.02 -7.24
C LYS A 96 -4.40 8.47 -8.41
N ASP A 97 -5.27 9.30 -8.99
CA ASP A 97 -5.90 9.00 -10.28
C ASP A 97 -4.89 9.33 -11.39
N MET A 98 -4.29 8.30 -11.97
CA MET A 98 -3.25 8.44 -13.00
C MET A 98 -3.93 8.64 -14.36
N ALA A 99 -3.89 9.87 -14.86
CA ALA A 99 -4.49 10.26 -16.14
C ALA A 99 -3.44 10.49 -17.25
N ASP A 100 -2.20 10.10 -17.00
CA ASP A 100 -1.06 10.20 -17.90
C ASP A 100 -0.95 9.00 -18.85
N ALA A 101 -0.26 9.18 -19.98
CA ALA A 101 -0.17 8.16 -21.03
C ALA A 101 0.56 6.87 -20.63
N ALA A 102 1.34 6.88 -19.53
CA ALA A 102 2.05 5.70 -19.04
C ALA A 102 1.16 4.75 -18.21
N HIS A 103 0.03 5.23 -17.68
CA HIS A 103 -0.83 4.48 -16.76
C HIS A 103 -2.24 4.31 -17.33
N GLY A 104 -2.59 3.07 -17.70
CA GLY A 104 -3.90 2.75 -18.25
C GLY A 104 -5.01 2.66 -17.20
N SER A 105 -6.26 2.72 -17.66
CA SER A 105 -7.39 2.24 -16.87
C SER A 105 -7.38 0.71 -16.77
N TYR A 106 -7.71 0.17 -15.60
CA TYR A 106 -7.81 -1.27 -15.37
C TYR A 106 -9.10 -1.64 -14.63
N SER A 107 -9.50 -2.91 -14.74
CA SER A 107 -10.68 -3.45 -14.06
C SER A 107 -10.36 -3.82 -12.61
N PHE A 108 -11.17 -3.33 -11.67
CA PHE A 108 -11.04 -3.58 -10.24
C PHE A 108 -12.43 -3.64 -9.60
N ALA A 109 -12.79 -4.72 -8.90
CA ALA A 109 -14.17 -5.01 -8.44
C ALA A 109 -15.25 -4.85 -9.53
N GLY A 110 -14.96 -5.19 -10.78
CA GLY A 110 -15.88 -5.00 -11.92
C GLY A 110 -16.09 -3.55 -12.36
N LYS A 111 -15.35 -2.61 -11.77
CA LYS A 111 -15.35 -1.17 -12.08
C LYS A 111 -14.08 -0.82 -12.85
N GLN A 112 -14.15 0.06 -13.84
CA GLN A 112 -12.95 0.65 -14.43
C GLN A 112 -12.40 1.74 -13.49
N THR A 113 -11.10 1.71 -13.26
CA THR A 113 -10.39 2.68 -12.41
C THR A 113 -9.03 3.02 -13.00
N ARG A 114 -8.54 4.21 -12.67
CA ARG A 114 -7.14 4.63 -12.89
C ARG A 114 -6.45 5.01 -11.59
N LYS A 115 -6.98 4.55 -10.44
CA LYS A 115 -6.37 4.85 -9.14
C LYS A 115 -5.20 3.91 -8.90
N TYR A 116 -4.02 4.45 -8.69
CA TYR A 116 -2.82 3.70 -8.34
C TYR A 116 -2.39 4.02 -6.91
N LEU A 117 -1.73 3.07 -6.26
CA LEU A 117 -1.07 3.26 -4.98
C LEU A 117 0.42 3.50 -5.22
N TYR A 118 0.97 4.57 -4.66
CA TYR A 118 2.42 4.72 -4.56
C TYR A 118 2.87 3.94 -3.33
N LEU A 119 3.64 2.88 -3.52
CA LEU A 119 4.06 1.97 -2.44
C LEU A 119 5.54 2.15 -2.15
N GLU A 120 5.91 2.14 -0.87
CA GLU A 120 7.28 2.08 -0.39
C GLU A 120 7.63 0.70 0.18
N PHE A 121 8.76 0.16 -0.27
CA PHE A 121 9.45 -0.98 0.32
C PHE A 121 10.92 -0.60 0.57
N GLY A 122 11.22 -0.10 1.77
CA GLY A 122 12.54 0.44 2.09
C GLY A 122 12.88 1.66 1.23
N CYS A 123 13.98 1.61 0.48
CA CYS A 123 14.33 2.68 -0.46
C CYS A 123 13.59 2.60 -1.81
N GLN A 124 12.92 1.49 -2.11
CA GLN A 124 12.20 1.31 -3.38
C GLN A 124 10.81 1.92 -3.29
N ARG A 125 10.46 2.78 -4.25
CA ARG A 125 9.10 3.34 -4.39
C ARG A 125 8.60 3.22 -5.82
N SER A 126 7.37 2.75 -6.01
CA SER A 126 6.76 2.65 -7.34
C SER A 126 5.23 2.68 -7.29
N TRP A 127 4.61 2.98 -8.42
CA TRP A 127 3.16 2.98 -8.60
C TRP A 127 2.66 1.58 -8.95
N TYR A 128 1.69 1.09 -8.18
CA TYR A 128 1.06 -0.22 -8.40
C TYR A 128 -0.46 -0.09 -8.55
N PRO A 129 -1.08 -0.85 -9.47
CA PRO A 129 -2.54 -0.95 -9.51
C PRO A 129 -3.02 -1.72 -8.28
N MET A 130 -4.16 -1.32 -7.72
CA MET A 130 -4.77 -1.98 -6.55
C MET A 130 -5.12 -3.46 -6.82
N ALA A 131 -5.22 -3.86 -8.09
CA ALA A 131 -5.41 -5.24 -8.51
C ALA A 131 -4.25 -6.17 -8.09
N SER A 132 -3.03 -5.64 -7.90
CA SER A 132 -1.84 -6.37 -7.44
C SER A 132 -1.80 -6.60 -5.92
N ILE A 133 -2.75 -6.03 -5.16
CA ILE A 133 -2.82 -6.21 -3.71
C ILE A 133 -3.49 -7.55 -3.39
N SER A 134 -2.94 -8.26 -2.39
CA SER A 134 -3.45 -9.53 -1.90
C SER A 134 -4.58 -9.32 -0.88
N ASN A 135 -5.43 -10.34 -0.72
CA ASN A 135 -6.36 -10.43 0.41
C ASN A 135 -5.72 -11.09 1.65
N GLY A 136 -4.67 -11.89 1.46
CA GLY A 136 -4.00 -12.63 2.53
C GLY A 136 -3.37 -11.72 3.58
N ALA A 137 -3.30 -12.23 4.82
CA ALA A 137 -2.50 -11.65 5.88
C ALA A 137 -1.01 -11.61 5.51
N PHE A 138 -0.25 -10.72 6.15
CA PHE A 138 1.20 -10.73 6.10
C PHE A 138 1.76 -12.02 6.70
N GLU A 139 2.91 -12.43 6.18
CA GLU A 139 3.70 -13.54 6.72
C GLU A 139 4.96 -12.99 7.41
N GLU A 140 5.45 -13.69 8.43
CA GLU A 140 6.60 -13.24 9.25
C GLU A 140 7.82 -12.87 8.41
N LEU A 141 8.10 -13.66 7.37
CA LEU A 141 9.21 -13.42 6.43
C LEU A 141 9.09 -12.10 5.67
N GLU A 142 7.86 -11.62 5.42
CA GLU A 142 7.60 -10.36 4.72
C GLU A 142 7.89 -9.15 5.61
N LEU A 143 7.54 -9.25 6.89
CA LEU A 143 7.86 -8.24 7.90
C LEU A 143 9.36 -8.21 8.21
N LEU A 144 9.98 -9.38 8.41
CA LEU A 144 11.44 -9.50 8.59
C LEU A 144 12.20 -8.89 7.40
N SER A 145 11.75 -9.19 6.17
CA SER A 145 12.32 -8.59 4.96
C SER A 145 12.16 -7.07 4.91
N TRP A 146 11.03 -6.54 5.38
CA TRP A 146 10.79 -5.10 5.43
C TRP A 146 11.67 -4.39 6.47
N HIS A 147 11.78 -4.95 7.69
CA HIS A 147 12.68 -4.44 8.73
C HIS A 147 14.13 -4.43 8.27
N MET A 148 14.63 -5.56 7.76
CA MET A 148 16.02 -5.71 7.31
C MET A 148 16.38 -4.66 6.25
N VAL A 149 15.50 -4.41 5.27
CA VAL A 149 15.77 -3.41 4.22
C VAL A 149 15.75 -1.98 4.80
N ARG A 150 14.85 -1.66 5.74
CA ARG A 150 14.87 -0.35 6.41
C ARG A 150 16.10 -0.17 7.31
N GLU A 151 16.54 -1.20 8.02
CA GLU A 151 17.72 -1.18 8.87
C GLU A 151 19.00 -0.89 8.07
N VAL A 152 19.23 -1.66 7.00
CA VAL A 152 20.36 -1.49 6.08
C VAL A 152 20.33 -0.10 5.42
N ALA A 153 19.15 0.40 5.06
CA ALA A 153 18.97 1.73 4.49
C ALA A 153 18.99 2.87 5.52
N LYS A 154 19.13 2.59 6.83
CA LYS A 154 19.03 3.54 7.95
C LYS A 154 17.75 4.39 7.91
N LEU A 155 16.65 3.80 7.47
CA LEU A 155 15.34 4.44 7.44
C LEU A 155 14.66 4.29 8.81
N PRO A 156 13.90 5.31 9.27
CA PRO A 156 13.08 5.17 10.47
C PRO A 156 12.05 4.05 10.22
N MET A 157 11.81 3.17 11.19
CA MET A 157 10.76 2.15 11.05
C MET A 157 9.58 2.39 11.99
N VAL A 158 8.53 1.62 11.80
CA VAL A 158 7.20 1.93 12.33
C VAL A 158 7.11 1.49 13.79
N THR A 159 6.70 2.44 14.63
CA THR A 159 6.47 2.24 16.07
C THR A 159 5.01 1.84 16.34
N VAL A 160 4.76 1.19 17.48
CA VAL A 160 3.40 0.85 17.91
C VAL A 160 2.50 2.09 18.04
N ALA A 161 3.04 3.24 18.42
CA ALA A 161 2.29 4.50 18.50
C ALA A 161 1.73 4.91 17.13
N GLN A 162 2.56 4.90 16.08
CA GLN A 162 2.11 5.20 14.71
C GLN A 162 1.04 4.22 14.21
N ILE A 163 1.13 2.93 14.59
CA ILE A 163 0.06 1.95 14.30
C ILE A 163 -1.24 2.32 15.02
N GLN A 164 -1.17 2.74 16.29
CA GLN A 164 -2.35 3.11 17.08
C GLN A 164 -3.04 4.36 16.53
N ASP A 165 -2.27 5.42 16.25
CA ASP A 165 -2.77 6.64 15.61
C ASP A 165 -3.43 6.31 14.27
N ARG A 166 -2.79 5.44 13.48
CA ARG A 166 -3.31 5.06 12.17
C ARG A 166 -4.57 4.21 12.26
N ARG A 167 -4.63 3.29 13.22
CA ARG A 167 -5.83 2.50 13.51
C ARG A 167 -6.99 3.39 13.96
N ALA A 168 -6.74 4.40 14.80
CA ALA A 168 -7.75 5.35 15.24
C ALA A 168 -8.31 6.16 14.05
N ALA A 169 -7.45 6.58 13.11
CA ALA A 169 -7.90 7.21 11.87
C ALA A 169 -8.77 6.28 11.01
N ILE A 170 -8.40 5.00 10.86
CA ILE A 170 -9.22 4.01 10.15
C ILE A 170 -10.59 3.82 10.84
N GLN A 171 -10.63 3.79 12.17
CA GLN A 171 -11.88 3.65 12.93
C GLN A 171 -12.76 4.90 12.84
N SER A 172 -12.21 6.11 12.79
CA SER A 172 -13.02 7.33 12.66
C SER A 172 -13.79 7.37 11.33
N ALA A 173 -13.30 6.70 10.29
CA ALA A 173 -13.98 6.56 9.01
C ALA A 173 -15.19 5.60 9.02
N GLU A 174 -15.40 4.79 10.07
CA GLU A 174 -16.64 4.02 10.24
C GLU A 174 -17.84 4.95 10.44
N ASN A 175 -17.62 6.07 11.12
CA ASN A 175 -18.62 7.10 11.41
C ASN A 175 -18.49 8.31 10.49
N TYR A 176 -17.99 8.10 9.27
CA TYR A 176 -17.82 9.17 8.29
C TYR A 176 -19.18 9.74 7.84
N HIS A 177 -19.39 11.03 8.09
CA HIS A 177 -20.59 11.76 7.70
C HIS A 177 -20.38 12.38 6.31
N TYR A 178 -21.13 11.89 5.32
CA TYR A 178 -21.07 12.41 3.95
C TYR A 178 -21.82 13.75 3.84
N SER A 179 -21.20 14.73 3.16
CA SER A 179 -21.92 15.92 2.70
C SER A 179 -22.84 15.61 1.51
N GLU A 180 -23.84 16.45 1.27
CA GLU A 180 -24.73 16.32 0.10
C GLU A 180 -23.97 16.34 -1.23
N ALA A 181 -22.89 17.12 -1.31
CA ALA A 181 -22.01 17.19 -2.46
C ALA A 181 -21.27 15.86 -2.71
N GLU A 182 -20.82 15.18 -1.65
CA GLU A 182 -20.14 13.89 -1.74
C GLU A 182 -21.11 12.75 -2.07
N ILE A 183 -22.33 12.76 -1.50
CA ILE A 183 -23.41 11.84 -1.88
C ILE A 183 -23.70 11.99 -3.38
N THR A 184 -23.89 13.22 -3.85
CA THR A 184 -24.14 13.53 -5.27
C THR A 184 -22.99 13.03 -6.16
N ARG A 185 -21.73 13.31 -5.79
CA ARG A 185 -20.55 12.85 -6.54
C ARG A 185 -20.44 11.33 -6.57
N LYS A 186 -20.73 10.65 -5.46
CA LYS A 186 -20.68 9.18 -5.34
C LYS A 186 -21.74 8.53 -6.25
N VAL A 187 -22.98 9.02 -6.22
CA VAL A 187 -24.07 8.56 -7.11
C VAL A 187 -23.71 8.78 -8.58
N GLN A 188 -23.19 9.95 -8.95
CA GLN A 188 -22.74 10.22 -10.33
C GLN A 188 -21.61 9.27 -10.76
N GLN A 189 -20.63 9.00 -9.90
CA GLN A 189 -19.56 8.05 -10.17
C GLN A 189 -20.09 6.62 -10.37
N GLU A 190 -20.99 6.14 -9.52
CA GLU A 190 -21.60 4.80 -9.70
C GLU A 190 -22.43 4.69 -10.98
N LEU A 191 -23.21 5.72 -11.33
CA LEU A 191 -23.97 5.76 -12.57
C LEU A 191 -23.04 5.75 -13.79
N SER A 192 -21.95 6.52 -13.77
CA SER A 192 -20.95 6.52 -14.85
C SER A 192 -20.32 5.14 -15.06
N GLN A 193 -20.04 4.40 -13.97
CA GLN A 193 -19.47 3.06 -14.05
C GLN A 193 -20.47 2.03 -14.58
N LYS A 194 -21.75 2.14 -14.21
CA LYS A 194 -22.84 1.32 -14.78
C LYS A 194 -23.10 1.63 -16.26
N ALA A 195 -22.86 2.87 -16.70
CA ALA A 195 -23.02 3.27 -18.11
C ALA A 195 -21.89 2.79 -19.03
N GLN A 196 -20.66 2.61 -18.53
CA GLN A 196 -19.50 2.18 -19.35
C GLN A 196 -19.64 0.81 -20.06
N PRO A 197 -20.16 -0.28 -19.45
CA PRO A 197 -20.44 -1.52 -20.19
C PRO A 197 -21.54 -1.33 -21.24
N MET A 198 -22.50 -0.42 -21.02
CA MET A 198 -23.53 -0.12 -22.02
C MET A 198 -23.01 0.75 -23.16
N LEU A 199 -22.11 1.70 -22.92
CA LEU A 199 -21.50 2.53 -23.97
C LEU A 199 -20.58 1.71 -24.88
N THR A 200 -19.75 0.83 -24.33
CA THR A 200 -18.92 -0.07 -25.14
C THR A 200 -19.74 -1.12 -25.89
N THR A 201 -20.81 -1.67 -25.27
CA THR A 201 -21.75 -2.56 -25.98
C THR A 201 -22.53 -1.80 -27.05
N ARG A 202 -23.02 -0.58 -26.78
CA ARG A 202 -23.72 0.26 -27.76
C ARG A 202 -22.81 0.71 -28.90
N GLN A 203 -21.54 1.05 -28.64
CA GLN A 203 -20.56 1.39 -29.68
C GLN A 203 -20.18 0.15 -30.51
N LYS A 204 -20.01 -1.02 -29.89
CA LYS A 204 -19.81 -2.29 -30.62
C LYS A 204 -21.05 -2.67 -31.43
N LEU A 205 -22.25 -2.50 -30.89
CA LEU A 205 -23.51 -2.73 -31.61
C LEU A 205 -23.67 -1.74 -32.76
N LEU A 206 -23.40 -0.43 -32.57
CA LEU A 206 -23.43 0.57 -33.64
C LEU A 206 -22.39 0.29 -34.74
N ALA A 207 -21.21 -0.23 -34.38
CA ALA A 207 -20.19 -0.69 -35.33
C ALA A 207 -20.55 -2.01 -36.03
N GLN A 208 -21.38 -2.86 -35.40
CA GLN A 208 -21.85 -4.13 -35.97
C GLN A 208 -23.16 -4.01 -36.77
N HIS A 209 -24.02 -3.04 -36.46
CA HIS A 209 -25.34 -2.85 -37.06
C HIS A 209 -25.34 -1.79 -38.18
N GLY A 210 -24.26 -1.76 -38.97
CA GLY A 210 -24.22 -1.14 -40.29
C GLY A 210 -25.03 -1.90 -41.35
N GLY A 211 -26.07 -2.63 -40.95
CA GLY A 211 -26.95 -3.44 -41.80
C GLY A 211 -27.76 -4.48 -41.01
N GLY A 212 -29.03 -4.67 -41.40
CA GLY A 212 -29.87 -5.78 -40.93
C GLY A 212 -30.84 -5.44 -39.79
N SER A 213 -32.02 -6.06 -39.83
CA SER A 213 -33.17 -5.76 -38.96
C SER A 213 -33.63 -7.00 -38.17
N SER A 214 -34.42 -6.74 -37.13
CA SER A 214 -35.47 -7.61 -36.53
C SER A 214 -35.14 -8.54 -35.36
N GLY A 215 -36.15 -8.74 -34.50
CA GLY A 215 -36.33 -9.92 -33.64
C GLY A 215 -35.78 -9.81 -32.22
N GLY A 216 -36.64 -9.62 -31.22
CA GLY A 216 -36.23 -9.55 -29.81
C GLY A 216 -36.67 -10.76 -28.98
N ALA A 217 -36.06 -10.91 -27.80
CA ALA A 217 -36.60 -11.60 -26.63
C ALA A 217 -35.87 -11.11 -25.36
N ALA A 218 -36.57 -10.98 -24.23
CA ALA A 218 -35.99 -10.54 -22.95
C ALA A 218 -35.83 -11.73 -21.97
N PRO A 219 -34.76 -11.81 -21.17
CA PRO A 219 -34.60 -12.82 -20.13
C PRO A 219 -35.30 -12.43 -18.82
N SER A 220 -35.77 -13.42 -18.08
CA SER A 220 -36.51 -13.28 -16.82
C SER A 220 -35.62 -13.19 -15.58
N ASP A 221 -36.08 -12.47 -14.56
CA ASP A 221 -35.38 -12.21 -13.30
C ASP A 221 -35.21 -13.45 -12.39
N LEU A 222 -34.04 -13.53 -11.74
CA LEU A 222 -33.83 -14.32 -10.51
C LEU A 222 -33.25 -13.42 -9.42
N VAL A 223 -34.13 -12.84 -8.60
CA VAL A 223 -33.76 -11.97 -7.48
C VAL A 223 -33.38 -12.82 -6.26
N ALA A 224 -32.07 -12.96 -6.01
CA ALA A 224 -31.56 -13.48 -4.74
C ALA A 224 -31.58 -12.38 -3.66
N LYS A 225 -32.24 -12.63 -2.53
CA LYS A 225 -32.36 -11.67 -1.40
C LYS A 225 -31.03 -11.61 -0.62
N PRO A 226 -30.49 -10.42 -0.30
CA PRO A 226 -29.28 -10.31 0.50
C PRO A 226 -29.56 -10.50 2.00
N HIS A 227 -28.92 -11.50 2.62
CA HIS A 227 -28.84 -11.58 4.08
C HIS A 227 -27.90 -10.48 4.62
N LYS A 228 -28.39 -9.69 5.58
CA LYS A 228 -27.58 -8.69 6.29
C LYS A 228 -26.63 -9.38 7.27
N PHE A 229 -25.36 -9.50 6.90
CA PHE A 229 -24.26 -9.69 7.86
C PHE A 229 -23.55 -8.35 8.06
N GLN A 230 -23.54 -7.84 9.29
CA GLN A 230 -22.70 -6.69 9.62
C GLN A 230 -21.22 -7.12 9.63
N ARG A 231 -20.39 -6.32 8.96
CA ARG A 231 -18.96 -6.54 8.82
C ARG A 231 -18.22 -5.24 9.14
N ASN A 232 -17.09 -5.34 9.84
CA ASN A 232 -16.25 -4.19 10.18
C ASN A 232 -15.59 -3.54 8.94
N VAL A 233 -14.80 -2.48 9.11
CA VAL A 233 -14.01 -1.87 8.02
C VAL A 233 -13.20 -2.86 7.19
N PHE A 234 -12.64 -3.89 7.82
CA PHE A 234 -11.81 -4.91 7.17
C PHE A 234 -12.61 -6.04 6.49
N GLY A 235 -13.95 -6.00 6.57
CA GLY A 235 -14.83 -7.02 5.98
C GLY A 235 -14.97 -8.30 6.81
N GLN A 236 -14.43 -8.33 8.03
CA GLN A 236 -14.59 -9.46 8.96
C GLN A 236 -16.00 -9.45 9.54
N ALA A 237 -16.55 -10.64 9.81
CA ALA A 237 -17.86 -10.78 10.45
C ALA A 237 -17.79 -10.33 11.91
N ILE A 238 -18.80 -9.58 12.36
CA ILE A 238 -18.99 -9.27 13.77
C ILE A 238 -19.71 -10.48 14.40
N ILE A 239 -19.03 -11.16 15.33
CA ILE A 239 -19.67 -12.14 16.22
C ILE A 239 -19.92 -11.42 17.53
N GLU A 240 -21.18 -11.13 17.83
CA GLU A 240 -21.56 -10.65 19.16
C GLU A 240 -21.43 -11.82 20.15
N HIS A 241 -20.48 -11.70 21.09
CA HIS A 241 -20.49 -12.50 22.30
C HIS A 241 -21.37 -11.79 23.32
N SER A 242 -22.54 -12.38 23.61
CA SER A 242 -23.35 -12.09 24.79
C SER A 242 -22.73 -12.71 26.05
#